data_AF-A0A9E2UFY7-F1
#
_entry.id   AF-A0A9E2UFY7-F1
#
_cell.length_a   1.000
_cell.length_b   1.000
_cell.length_c   1.000
_cell.angle_alpha   90.00
_cell.angle_beta   90.00
_cell.angle_gamma   90.00
#
_symmetry.space_group_name_H-M   'P 1'
#
loop_
_entity.id
_entity.type
_entity.pdbx_description
1 polymer ?
#
loop_
_entity_poly.entity_id
_entity_poly.type
_entity_poly.pdbx_seq_one_letter_code
_entity_poly.pdbx_strand_id
1 'polypeptide(L)' 'MPELSPILTADSITRVGTEAAGAVVVNGSHGGIYAAYLAGKLRVAAAIFNDAGVGRDRAGIAGLDYLEGFAIPAA' A
#
# COMPACT_ATOMS: atom_id res chain seq x y z
N MET A 1 11.91 6.85 -22.48
CA MET A 1 10.95 7.18 -21.41
C MET A 1 11.18 6.17 -20.30
N PRO A 2 11.15 6.56 -19.01
CA PRO A 2 11.25 5.56 -17.95
C PRO A 2 10.13 4.53 -18.13
N GLU A 3 10.47 3.26 -17.90
CA GLU A 3 9.48 2.19 -17.88
C GLU A 3 8.46 2.48 -16.77
N LEU A 4 7.17 2.31 -17.08
CA LEU A 4 6.12 2.51 -16.09
C LEU A 4 6.12 1.32 -15.11
N SER A 5 5.94 1.61 -13.82
CA SER A 5 5.77 0.56 -12.81
C SER A 5 4.57 -0.34 -13.17
N PRO A 6 4.70 -1.67 -13.09
CA PRO A 6 3.59 -2.59 -13.30
C PRO A 6 2.52 -2.37 -12.22
N ILE A 7 1.26 -2.66 -12.56
CA ILE A 7 0.13 -2.59 -11.61
C ILE A 7 -0.24 -4.01 -11.19
N LEU A 8 -0.29 -4.25 -9.90
CA LEU A 8 -0.80 -5.49 -9.31
C LEU A 8 -2.08 -5.21 -8.54
N THR A 9 -3.10 -6.02 -8.80
CA THR A 9 -4.36 -5.99 -8.07
C THR A 9 -4.49 -7.20 -7.17
N ALA A 10 -4.96 -7.01 -5.93
CA ALA A 10 -5.23 -8.11 -5.02
C ALA A 10 -6.41 -7.80 -4.08
N ASP A 11 -7.15 -8.82 -3.67
CA ASP A 11 -8.24 -8.64 -2.68
C ASP A 11 -7.71 -8.12 -1.34
N SER A 12 -6.47 -8.46 -0.98
CA SER A 12 -5.78 -7.89 0.18
C SER A 12 -4.28 -7.85 -0.05
N ILE A 13 -3.59 -6.86 0.52
CA ILE A 13 -2.13 -6.81 0.50
C ILE A 13 -1.48 -8.00 1.21
N THR A 14 -2.22 -8.70 2.08
CA THR A 14 -1.78 -9.95 2.70
C THR A 14 -1.66 -11.13 1.72
N ARG A 15 -2.18 -10.98 0.49
CA ARG A 15 -2.11 -11.97 -0.58
C ARG A 15 -1.01 -11.67 -1.61
N VAL A 16 -0.26 -10.59 -1.39
CA VAL A 16 0.79 -10.13 -2.30
C VAL A 16 2.16 -10.57 -1.77
N GLY A 17 2.99 -11.13 -2.65
CA GLY A 17 4.34 -11.56 -2.35
C GLY A 17 5.42 -10.64 -2.89
N THR A 18 6.63 -11.17 -3.01
CA THR A 18 7.83 -10.43 -3.44
C THR A 18 7.78 -9.97 -4.91
N GLU A 19 6.85 -10.48 -5.71
CA GLU A 19 6.54 -10.02 -7.06
C GLU A 19 6.10 -8.55 -7.14
N ALA A 20 5.70 -7.95 -6.01
CA ALA A 20 5.27 -6.56 -5.95
C ALA A 20 6.41 -5.53 -5.84
N ALA A 21 7.67 -5.97 -5.77
CA ALA A 21 8.80 -5.05 -5.73
C ALA A 21 8.80 -4.14 -6.98
N GLY A 22 8.74 -2.82 -6.78
CA GLY A 22 8.67 -1.83 -7.86
C GLY A 22 7.31 -1.71 -8.56
N ALA A 23 6.29 -2.47 -8.13
CA ALA A 23 4.93 -2.38 -8.66
C ALA A 23 4.08 -1.37 -7.89
N VAL A 24 3.03 -0.85 -8.54
CA VAL A 24 1.92 -0.17 -7.86
C VAL A 24 0.92 -1.25 -7.44
N VAL A 25 0.64 -1.37 -6.14
CA VAL A 25 -0.28 -2.37 -5.61
C VAL A 25 -1.62 -1.74 -5.28
N VAL A 26 -2.65 -2.08 -6.04
CA VAL A 26 -4.04 -1.69 -5.75
C VAL A 26 -4.72 -2.85 -5.02
N ASN A 27 -5.17 -2.62 -3.79
CA ASN A 27 -5.66 -3.72 -2.96
C ASN A 27 -6.92 -3.39 -2.15
N GLY A 28 -7.71 -4.42 -1.85
CA GLY A 28 -8.93 -4.35 -1.06
C GLY A 28 -8.70 -4.35 0.46
N SER A 29 -7.60 -3.78 0.95
CA SER A 29 -7.35 -3.63 2.39
C SER A 29 -7.42 -2.16 2.80
N HIS A 30 -7.89 -1.92 4.02
CA HIS A 30 -7.78 -0.60 4.64
C HIS A 30 -6.32 -0.16 4.81
N GLY A 31 -6.06 1.14 4.68
CA GLY A 31 -4.75 1.78 4.78
C GLY A 31 -4.24 1.92 6.21
N GLY A 32 -4.48 0.94 7.08
CA GLY A 32 -3.94 0.91 8.45
C GLY A 32 -2.46 0.53 8.48
N ILE A 33 -1.82 0.70 9.65
CA ILE A 33 -0.37 0.52 9.84
C ILE A 33 0.15 -0.83 9.35
N TYR A 34 -0.57 -1.93 9.62
CA TYR A 34 -0.10 -3.26 9.22
C TYR A 34 -0.10 -3.45 7.69
N ALA A 35 -1.13 -2.95 6.99
CA ALA A 35 -1.19 -3.02 5.53
C ALA A 35 -0.08 -2.17 4.88
N ALA A 36 0.15 -0.98 5.42
CA ALA A 36 1.26 -0.11 5.03
C ALA A 36 2.63 -0.73 5.31
N TYR A 37 2.83 -1.37 6.46
CA TYR A 37 4.05 -2.12 6.76
C TYR A 37 4.33 -3.20 5.70
N LEU A 38 3.31 -3.94 5.26
CA LEU A 38 3.47 -4.94 4.19
C LEU A 38 3.87 -4.29 2.87
N ALA A 39 3.24 -3.18 2.48
CA ALA A 39 3.62 -2.42 1.29
C ALA A 39 5.10 -1.98 1.34
N GLY A 40 5.53 -1.37 2.45
CA GLY A 40 6.93 -0.97 2.65
C GLY A 40 7.89 -2.15 2.63
N LYS A 41 7.55 -3.25 3.33
CA LYS A 41 8.34 -4.49 3.36
C LYS A 41 8.53 -5.10 1.97
N LEU A 42 7.50 -5.03 1.12
CA LEU A 42 7.53 -5.56 -0.24
C LEU A 42 8.25 -4.61 -1.22
N ARG A 43 8.62 -3.39 -0.80
CA ARG A 43 9.28 -2.37 -1.63
C ARG A 43 8.46 -2.04 -2.88
N VAL A 44 7.16 -1.85 -2.70
CA VAL A 44 6.27 -1.39 -3.77
C VAL A 44 6.68 0.00 -4.25
N ALA A 45 6.37 0.34 -5.50
CA ALA A 45 6.51 1.69 -6.01
C ALA A 45 5.41 2.61 -5.45
N ALA A 46 4.21 2.07 -5.21
CA ALA A 46 3.11 2.75 -4.52
C ALA A 46 2.07 1.73 -4.01
N ALA A 47 1.22 2.13 -3.07
CA ALA A 47 0.08 1.32 -2.62
C ALA A 47 -1.23 2.12 -2.63
N ILE A 48 -2.29 1.55 -3.19
CA ILE A 48 -3.65 2.10 -3.12
C ILE A 48 -4.52 1.16 -2.28
N PHE A 49 -5.04 1.68 -1.18
CA PHE A 49 -5.83 0.97 -0.18
C PHE A 49 -7.31 1.28 -0.38
N ASN A 50 -8.13 0.24 -0.56
CA ASN A 50 -9.58 0.37 -0.68
C ASN A 50 -10.26 -0.06 0.63
N ASP A 51 -11.45 0.48 0.90
CA ASP A 51 -12.21 0.19 2.12
C ASP A 51 -11.55 0.69 3.41
N ALA A 52 -10.79 1.78 3.32
CA ALA A 52 -10.01 2.30 4.44
C ALA A 52 -10.84 2.72 5.64
N GLY A 53 -12.00 3.37 5.41
CA GLY A 53 -12.88 3.90 6.47
C GLY A 53 -12.11 4.51 7.63
N VAL A 54 -11.83 5.82 7.63
CA VAL A 54 -10.91 6.53 8.56
C VAL A 54 -10.81 5.91 9.95
N GLY A 55 -11.95 5.59 10.57
CA GLY A 55 -12.00 4.83 11.82
C GLY A 55 -11.66 5.70 13.02
N ARG A 56 -11.76 5.11 14.21
CA ARG A 56 -11.36 5.81 15.46
C ARG A 56 -9.88 6.18 15.35
N ASP A 57 -9.55 7.42 15.72
CA ASP A 57 -8.18 7.94 15.72
C ASP A 57 -7.44 7.75 14.38
N ARG A 58 -8.18 7.79 13.26
CA ARG A 58 -7.64 7.60 11.90
C ARG A 58 -7.03 6.21 11.64
N ALA A 59 -7.37 5.18 12.43
CA ALA A 59 -6.78 3.84 12.34
C ALA A 59 -6.87 3.21 10.93
N GLY A 60 -7.91 3.53 10.17
CA GLY A 60 -8.14 3.02 8.81
C GLY A 60 -7.22 3.63 7.75
N ILE A 61 -6.60 4.79 8.02
CA ILE A 61 -5.72 5.52 7.08
C ILE A 61 -4.36 5.88 7.69
N ALA A 62 -4.05 5.44 8.91
CA ALA A 62 -2.80 5.75 9.60
C ALA A 62 -1.54 5.26 8.84
N GLY A 63 -1.72 4.30 7.93
CA GLY A 63 -0.68 3.80 7.04
C GLY A 63 -0.22 4.81 5.98
N LEU A 64 -1.01 5.85 5.68
CA LEU A 64 -0.60 6.93 4.77
C LEU A 64 0.59 7.70 5.36
N ASP A 65 0.45 8.20 6.59
CA ASP A 65 1.53 8.91 7.31
C ASP A 65 2.74 7.99 7.54
N TYR A 66 2.51 6.69 7.77
CA TYR A 66 3.58 5.70 7.89
C TYR A 66 4.40 5.57 6.60
N LEU A 67 3.76 5.43 5.44
CA LEU A 67 4.44 5.29 4.14
C LEU A 67 5.09 6.59 3.66
N GLU A 68 4.53 7.75 4.04
CA GLU A 68 5.16 9.05 3.83
C GLU A 68 6.56 9.09 4.46
N GLY A 69 6.72 8.53 5.66
CA GLY A 69 8.03 8.40 6.32
C GLY A 69 9.08 7.58 5.56
N PHE A 70 8.66 6.77 4.58
CA PHE A 70 9.54 6.00 3.69
C PHE A 70 9.60 6.56 2.26
N ALA A 71 8.97 7.71 2.00
CA ALA A 71 8.80 8.28 0.66
C ALA A 71 8.13 7.31 -0.33
N ILE A 72 7.19 6.50 0.15
CA ILE A 72 6.38 5.59 -0.69
C ILE A 72 5.01 6.24 -0.90
N PRO A 73 4.63 6.59 -2.15
CA PRO A 73 3.29 7.11 -2.44
C PRO A 73 2.19 6.14 -2.01
N ALA A 74 1.16 6.67 -1.36
CA ALA A 74 0.00 5.91 -0.95
C ALA A 74 -1.30 6.71 -1.06
N ALA A 75 -2.41 6.00 -1.29
CA ALA A 75 -3.76 6.55 -1.33
C ALA A 75 -4.76 5.61 -0.64
#